data_AF-A0A218ZQ13-F1
#
_entry.id   AF-A0A218ZQ13-F1
#
_cell.length_a   1.000
_cell.length_b   1.000
_cell.length_c   1.000
_cell.angle_alpha   90.00
_cell.angle_beta   90.00
_cell.angle_gamma   90.00
#
_symmetry.space_group_name_H-M   'P 1'
#
loop_
_entity.id
_entity.type
_entity.pdbx_description
1 polymer ?
#
loop_
_entity_poly.entity_id
_entity_poly.type
_entity_poly.pdbx_seq_one_letter_code
_entity_poly.pdbx_strand_id
1 'polypeptide(L)'
;MTDCAMYNLTLDGSHPSTICVEISNLRPSLESLYEMLDSEYLSEYLSDFISDFARTDEIMPEDHTLGFVIINSKKKHLSFAFNGLKENYIKDIREIGTKIQQKGYTVEYDIE
;
A
#
# COMPACT_ATOMS: atom_id res chain seq x y z
N MET A 1 -9.84 17.15 -7.26
CA MET A 1 -10.43 15.84 -6.95
C MET A 1 -9.34 14.83 -7.16
N THR A 2 -8.76 14.36 -6.07
CA THR A 2 -7.68 13.37 -6.12
C THR A 2 -8.18 12.10 -5.45
N ASP A 3 -8.14 11.01 -6.22
CA ASP A 3 -8.45 9.68 -5.72
C ASP A 3 -7.21 9.10 -5.05
N CYS A 4 -7.32 8.57 -3.83
CA CYS A 4 -6.20 7.98 -3.12
C CYS A 4 -6.51 6.62 -2.50
N ALA A 5 -5.44 5.86 -2.27
CA ALA A 5 -5.42 4.62 -1.53
C ALA A 5 -4.74 4.87 -0.18
N MET A 6 -5.39 4.44 0.90
CA MET A 6 -4.85 4.58 2.25
C MET A 6 -4.01 3.36 2.62
N TYR A 7 -2.72 3.56 2.85
CA TYR A 7 -1.80 2.51 3.27
C TYR A 7 -1.69 2.52 4.78
N ASN A 8 -2.01 1.40 5.43
CA ASN A 8 -1.74 1.17 6.85
C ASN A 8 -0.58 0.18 6.98
N LEU A 9 0.59 0.70 7.35
CA LEU A 9 1.85 -0.01 7.39
C LEU A 9 2.22 -0.34 8.83
N THR A 10 2.11 -1.61 9.20
CA THR A 10 2.61 -2.13 10.48
C THR A 10 3.82 -3.02 10.21
N LEU A 11 5.03 -2.46 10.31
CA LEU A 11 6.27 -3.19 10.12
C LEU A 11 6.88 -3.60 11.46
N ASP A 12 7.55 -4.75 11.50
CA ASP A 12 8.24 -5.20 12.71
C ASP A 12 9.33 -4.20 13.10
N GLY A 13 9.36 -3.80 14.37
CA GLY A 13 10.30 -2.80 14.87
C GLY A 13 9.98 -1.34 14.51
N SER A 14 8.87 -1.02 13.84
CA SER A 14 8.46 0.36 13.55
C SER A 14 7.13 0.75 14.21
N HIS A 15 6.92 2.05 14.40
CA HIS A 15 5.58 2.55 14.70
C HIS A 15 4.66 2.35 13.48
N PRO A 16 3.38 1.99 13.68
CA PRO A 16 2.43 1.93 12.58
C PRO A 16 2.30 3.29 11.90
N SER A 17 2.32 3.29 10.58
CA SER A 17 2.19 4.50 9.77
C SER A 17 0.97 4.38 8.87
N THR A 18 0.20 5.46 8.74
CA THR A 18 -0.90 5.53 7.79
C THR A 18 -0.65 6.69 6.83
N ILE A 19 -0.66 6.42 5.52
CA ILE A 19 -0.45 7.44 4.49
C ILE A 19 -1.50 7.33 3.39
N CYS A 20 -1.81 8.45 2.74
CA CYS A 20 -2.65 8.53 1.54
C CYS A 20 -1.72 8.58 0.32
N VAL A 21 -1.88 7.64 -0.61
CA VAL A 21 -1.12 7.54 -1.85
C VAL A 21 -2.06 7.81 -3.02
N GLU A 22 -1.74 8.76 -3.90
CA GLU A 22 -2.55 9.02 -5.10
C GLU A 22 -2.70 7.77 -5.96
N ILE A 23 -3.89 7.57 -6.54
CA ILE A 23 -4.17 6.36 -7.34
C ILE A 23 -3.28 6.25 -8.58
N SER A 24 -2.82 7.39 -9.10
CA SER A 24 -1.80 7.48 -10.16
C SER A 24 -0.49 6.80 -9.77
N ASN A 25 -0.14 6.83 -8.48
CA ASN A 25 1.05 6.23 -7.88
C ASN A 25 0.79 4.87 -7.22
N LEU A 26 -0.39 4.27 -7.41
CA LEU A 26 -0.72 2.98 -6.82
C LEU A 26 0.27 1.88 -7.27
N ARG A 27 0.52 1.74 -8.57
CA ARG A 27 1.44 0.71 -9.06
C ARG A 27 2.89 0.90 -8.57
N PRO A 28 3.51 2.09 -8.72
CA PRO A 28 4.86 2.34 -8.18
C PRO A 28 4.97 2.11 -6.67
N SER A 29 3.98 2.55 -5.89
CA SER A 29 3.98 2.33 -4.43
C SER A 29 3.81 0.86 -4.06
N LEU A 30 3.03 0.08 -4.81
CA LEU A 30 2.95 -1.37 -4.57
C LEU A 30 4.27 -2.09 -4.89
N GLU A 31 4.99 -1.66 -5.93
CA GLU A 31 6.32 -2.19 -6.25
C GLU A 31 7.35 -1.85 -5.16
N SER A 32 7.38 -0.59 -4.71
CA SER A 32 8.23 -0.18 -3.60
C SER A 32 7.88 -0.89 -2.29
N LEU A 33 6.58 -1.09 -2.01
CA LEU A 33 6.12 -1.90 -0.88
C LEU A 33 6.69 -3.32 -0.97
N TYR A 34 6.59 -3.96 -2.14
CA TYR A 34 7.14 -5.29 -2.36
C TYR A 34 8.65 -5.35 -2.09
N GLU A 35 9.42 -4.37 -2.56
CA GLU A 35 10.87 -4.29 -2.33
C GLU A 35 11.21 -4.08 -0.85
N MET A 36 10.49 -3.17 -0.19
CA MET A 36 10.67 -2.89 1.23
C MET A 36 10.55 -4.16 2.08
N LEU A 37 9.65 -5.08 1.75
CA LEU A 37 9.46 -6.32 2.53
C LEU A 37 10.64 -7.30 2.50
N ASP A 38 11.62 -7.10 1.61
CA ASP A 38 12.89 -7.85 1.61
C ASP A 38 14.04 -7.12 2.33
N SER A 39 13.84 -5.86 2.72
CA SER A 39 14.90 -5.06 3.30
C SER A 39 15.21 -5.47 4.74
N GLU A 40 16.50 -5.56 5.08
CA GLU A 40 16.97 -5.70 6.45
C GLU A 40 16.76 -4.41 7.27
N TYR A 41 16.54 -3.27 6.59
CA TYR A 41 16.40 -1.93 7.18
C TYR A 41 15.00 -1.36 6.93
N LEU A 42 13.97 -2.07 7.42
CA LEU A 42 12.56 -1.72 7.21
C LEU A 42 12.20 -0.29 7.65
N SER A 43 12.81 0.23 8.72
CA SER A 43 12.50 1.57 9.24
C SER A 43 13.01 2.70 8.34
N GLU A 44 14.19 2.52 7.75
CA GLU A 44 14.78 3.49 6.81
C GLU A 44 13.96 3.49 5.51
N TYR A 45 13.71 2.30 4.96
CA TYR A 45 12.87 2.15 3.77
C TYR A 45 11.43 2.66 3.98
N LEU A 46 10.85 2.49 5.16
CA LEU A 46 9.53 3.05 5.47
C LEU A 46 9.55 4.57 5.41
N SER A 47 10.64 5.20 5.88
CA SER A 47 10.76 6.66 5.85
C SER A 47 10.88 7.18 4.42
N ASP A 48 11.66 6.49 3.58
CA ASP A 48 11.78 6.79 2.15
C ASP A 48 10.44 6.56 1.43
N PHE A 49 9.77 5.43 1.70
CA PHE A 49 8.44 5.12 1.16
C PHE A 49 7.41 6.21 1.47
N ILE A 50 7.38 6.69 2.72
CA ILE A 50 6.50 7.78 3.13
C ILE A 50 6.88 9.07 2.40
N SER A 51 8.17 9.39 2.30
CA SER A 51 8.63 10.59 1.59
C SER A 51 8.26 10.58 0.10
N ASP A 52 8.35 9.42 -0.56
CA ASP A 52 8.13 9.29 -2.00
C ASP A 52 6.65 9.24 -2.38
N PHE A 53 5.79 8.66 -1.53
CA PHE A 53 4.41 8.35 -1.89
C PHE A 53 3.34 9.02 -1.03
N ALA A 54 3.67 9.47 0.20
CA ALA A 54 2.67 10.14 1.02
C ALA A 54 2.34 11.51 0.42
N ARG A 55 1.05 11.77 0.22
CA ARG A 55 0.60 13.14 -0.02
C ARG A 55 0.94 13.99 1.21
N THR A 56 1.66 15.07 0.98
CA THR A 56 2.03 16.08 1.99
C THR A 56 1.08 17.27 1.98
N ASP A 57 0.24 17.38 0.95
CA ASP A 57 -0.80 18.40 0.83
C ASP A 57 -1.96 18.11 1.80
N GLU A 58 -2.66 19.17 2.22
CA GLU A 58 -3.89 19.01 3.03
C GLU A 58 -4.93 18.20 2.24
N ILE A 59 -5.50 17.18 2.90
CA ILE A 59 -6.61 16.39 2.35
C ILE A 59 -7.80 17.33 2.21
N MET A 60 -8.29 17.49 0.98
CA MET A 60 -9.42 18.37 0.68
C MET A 60 -10.74 17.61 0.84
N PRO A 61 -11.86 18.30 1.14
CA PRO A 61 -13.18 17.66 1.22
C PRO A 61 -13.61 16.94 -0.06
N GLU A 62 -13.07 17.34 -1.21
CA GLU A 62 -13.32 16.73 -2.52
C GLU A 62 -12.37 15.55 -2.84
N ASP A 63 -11.45 15.20 -1.94
CA ASP A 63 -10.60 14.02 -2.12
C ASP A 63 -11.36 12.75 -1.74
N HIS A 64 -11.17 11.70 -2.55
CA HIS A 64 -11.86 10.43 -2.37
C HIS A 64 -10.86 9.32 -2.02
N THR A 65 -11.17 8.55 -0.98
CA THR A 65 -10.45 7.31 -0.70
C THR A 65 -11.12 6.16 -1.43
N LEU A 66 -10.43 5.57 -2.40
CA LEU A 66 -10.93 4.43 -3.19
C LEU A 66 -10.70 3.09 -2.48
N GLY A 67 -9.83 3.05 -1.47
CA GLY A 67 -9.56 1.84 -0.73
C GLY A 67 -8.37 1.91 0.21
N PHE A 68 -8.00 0.74 0.72
CA PHE A 68 -7.02 0.53 1.74
C PHE A 68 -6.04 -0.58 1.37
N VAL A 69 -4.77 -0.37 1.69
CA VAL A 69 -3.73 -1.39 1.68
C VAL A 69 -3.27 -1.57 3.12
N ILE A 70 -3.59 -2.71 3.73
CA ILE A 70 -3.27 -2.97 5.13
C ILE A 70 -2.17 -4.03 5.16
N ILE A 71 -1.03 -3.72 5.76
CA ILE A 71 0.06 -4.68 5.93
C ILE A 71 0.49 -4.80 7.38
N ASN A 72 0.72 -6.06 7.76
CA ASN A 72 1.35 -6.43 9.01
C ASN A 72 2.50 -7.38 8.72
N SER A 73 3.75 -6.88 8.69
CA SER A 73 4.90 -7.71 8.33
C SER A 73 5.23 -8.75 9.39
N LYS A 74 5.01 -8.42 10.67
CA LYS A 74 5.19 -9.36 11.79
C LYS A 74 4.27 -10.58 11.69
N LYS A 75 3.02 -10.37 11.27
CA LYS A 75 2.04 -11.44 11.02
C LYS A 75 2.10 -12.02 9.61
N LYS A 76 2.97 -11.48 8.74
CA LYS A 76 3.04 -11.79 7.31
C LYS A 76 1.66 -11.75 6.64
N HIS A 77 0.95 -10.65 6.84
CA HIS A 77 -0.41 -10.49 6.33
C HIS A 77 -0.54 -9.18 5.56
N LEU A 78 -1.21 -9.23 4.41
CA LEU A 78 -1.49 -8.08 3.55
C LEU A 78 -2.95 -8.18 3.07
N SER A 79 -3.68 -7.08 3.12
CA SER A 79 -5.06 -7.01 2.67
C SER A 79 -5.23 -5.81 1.75
N PHE A 80 -5.87 -6.05 0.61
CA PHE A 80 -6.27 -5.02 -0.35
C PHE A 80 -7.79 -4.89 -0.30
N ALA A 81 -8.29 -3.73 0.12
CA ALA A 81 -9.72 -3.44 0.20
C ALA A 81 -10.05 -2.23 -0.68
N PHE A 82 -10.72 -2.41 -1.82
CA PHE A 82 -10.97 -1.33 -2.77
C PHE A 82 -12.37 -1.39 -3.38
N ASN A 83 -12.94 -0.23 -3.70
CA ASN A 83 -14.24 -0.14 -4.36
C ASN A 83 -14.14 0.75 -5.61
N GLY A 84 -14.68 0.28 -6.74
CA GLY A 84 -14.81 1.08 -7.95
C GLY A 84 -13.49 1.34 -8.67
N LEU A 85 -12.49 0.47 -8.47
CA LEU A 85 -11.23 0.57 -9.19
C LEU A 85 -11.39 0.20 -10.66
N LYS A 86 -10.62 0.87 -11.52
CA LYS A 86 -10.47 0.46 -12.92
C LYS A 86 -9.73 -0.88 -13.00
N GLU A 87 -10.12 -1.70 -13.97
CA GLU A 87 -9.59 -3.05 -14.21
C GLU A 87 -8.05 -3.12 -14.27
N ASN A 88 -7.37 -2.09 -14.79
CA ASN A 88 -5.91 -2.05 -14.83
C ASN A 88 -5.28 -2.03 -13.43
N TYR A 89 -5.83 -1.25 -12.51
CA TYR A 89 -5.33 -1.20 -11.13
C TYR A 89 -5.59 -2.50 -10.37
N ILE A 90 -6.73 -3.16 -10.64
CA ILE A 90 -7.04 -4.47 -10.07
C ILE A 90 -6.01 -5.51 -10.52
N LYS A 91 -5.61 -5.49 -11.80
CA LYS A 91 -4.55 -6.37 -12.32
C LYS A 91 -3.21 -6.08 -11.64
N ASP A 92 -2.87 -4.82 -11.46
CA ASP A 92 -1.66 -4.40 -10.75
C ASP A 92 -1.62 -4.92 -9.31
N ILE A 93 -2.71 -4.73 -8.57
CA ILE A 93 -2.86 -5.23 -7.19
C ILE A 93 -2.70 -6.75 -7.15
N ARG A 94 -3.36 -7.49 -8.05
CA ARG A 94 -3.28 -8.96 -8.07
C ARG A 94 -1.90 -9.46 -8.47
N GLU A 95 -1.22 -8.79 -9.39
CA GLU A 95 0.14 -9.15 -9.79
C GLU A 95 1.12 -8.99 -8.61
N ILE A 96 1.11 -7.81 -7.96
CA ILE A 96 2.00 -7.56 -6.82
C ILE A 96 1.61 -8.43 -5.63
N GLY A 97 0.33 -8.56 -5.34
CA GLY A 97 -0.15 -9.44 -4.28
C GLY A 97 0.29 -10.89 -4.48
N THR A 98 0.29 -11.40 -5.72
CA THR A 98 0.82 -12.74 -6.03
C THR A 98 2.33 -12.84 -5.74
N LYS A 99 3.13 -11.83 -6.08
CA LYS A 99 4.56 -11.79 -5.74
C LYS A 99 4.77 -11.76 -4.21
N ILE A 100 3.96 -11.01 -3.49
CA ILE A 100 4.02 -10.94 -2.02
C ILE A 100 3.60 -12.28 -1.38
N GLN A 101 2.60 -12.98 -1.94
CA GLN A 101 2.25 -14.34 -1.51
C GLN A 101 3.45 -15.30 -1.66
N GLN A 102 4.23 -15.18 -2.73
CA GLN A 102 5.43 -16.00 -2.94
C GLN A 102 6.53 -15.74 -1.88
N LYS A 103 6.51 -14.58 -1.20
CA LYS A 103 7.36 -14.28 -0.03
C LYS A 103 6.84 -14.87 1.29
N GLY A 104 5.72 -15.60 1.24
CA GLY A 104 5.12 -16.27 2.39
C GLY A 104 4.15 -15.40 3.18
N TYR A 105 3.61 -14.34 2.57
CA TYR A 105 2.52 -13.55 3.15
C TYR A 105 1.17 -14.16 2.81
N THR A 106 0.23 -14.12 3.76
CA THR A 106 -1.19 -14.25 3.45
C THR A 106 -1.66 -12.95 2.79
N VAL A 107 -2.24 -13.05 1.60
CA VAL A 107 -2.78 -11.89 0.88
C VAL A 107 -4.28 -12.07 0.67
N GLU A 108 -5.04 -11.08 1.13
CA GLU A 108 -6.50 -11.00 0.99
C GLU A 108 -6.89 -9.90 0.01
N TYR A 109 -7.96 -10.15 -0.74
CA TYR A 109 -8.51 -9.19 -1.71
C TYR A 109 -10.00 -9.02 -1.44
N ASP A 110 -10.39 -7.82 -1.06
CA ASP A 110 -11.76 -7.34 -0.92
C ASP A 110 -11.96 -6.22 -1.96
N ILE A 111 -12.17 -6.60 -3.21
CA ILE A 111 -12.20 -5.67 -4.34
C ILE A 111 -13.54 -5.80 -5.05
N GLU A 112 -14.34 -4.74 -5.02
CA GLU A 112 -15.65 -4.62 -5.66
C GLU A 112 -15.66 -3.72 -6.89
#